data_AF-A0A266N706-F1
#
_entry.id   AF-A0A266N706-F1
#
_cell.length_a   1.000
_cell.length_b   1.000
_cell.length_c   1.000
_cell.angle_alpha   90.00
_cell.angle_beta   90.00
_cell.angle_gamma   90.00
#
_symmetry.space_group_name_H-M   'P 1'
#
loop_
_entity.id
_entity.type
_entity.pdbx_description
1 polymer ?
#
loop_
_entity_poly.entity_id
_entity_poly.type
_entity_poly.pdbx_seq_one_letter_code
_entity_poly.pdbx_strand_id
1 'polypeptide(L)'
;MLPVLGTQKGMVLLVSLVFLMLLGFLGLSAMESAAQQEKMAGAIRVANQSFQGAEAVMHRGESWLHGQWPGMTECNTPTRCAPPAEVRTRRSPGLDPQSGINWMQTEHGLYGIQFLGLSIPRSAFETSGSVYLYRITGIGLRAQSRTVLETLYARHQMAQGEGAVPVQRFRRVMWRQIQ
;
A
#
# COMPACT_ATOMS: atom_id res chain seq x y z
N MET A 1 43.63 -25.08 68.49
CA MET A 1 43.32 -23.93 67.62
C MET A 1 44.56 -23.61 66.81
N LEU A 2 44.63 -24.06 65.56
CA LEU A 2 45.69 -23.66 64.61
C LEU A 2 45.11 -22.56 63.71
N PRO A 3 45.77 -21.40 63.57
CA PRO A 3 45.26 -20.30 62.77
C PRO A 3 45.58 -20.54 61.29
N VAL A 4 44.55 -20.55 60.44
CA VAL A 4 44.73 -20.46 58.99
C VAL A 4 44.90 -18.98 58.64
N LEU A 5 46.14 -18.51 58.58
CA LEU A 5 46.47 -17.20 58.02
C LEU A 5 46.87 -17.39 56.55
N GLY A 6 45.87 -17.59 55.70
CA GLY A 6 46.05 -17.60 54.24
C GLY A 6 46.00 -16.19 53.69
N THR A 7 47.15 -15.64 53.30
CA THR A 7 47.23 -14.38 52.56
C THR A 7 46.81 -14.59 51.09
N GLN A 8 45.51 -14.56 50.81
CA GLN A 8 44.98 -14.43 49.43
C GLN A 8 44.76 -12.95 49.09
N LYS A 9 45.68 -12.33 48.36
CA LYS A 9 45.54 -10.97 47.83
C LYS A 9 45.60 -10.86 46.29
N GLY A 10 45.51 -11.99 45.56
CA GLY A 10 45.54 -12.00 44.08
C GLY A 10 44.27 -12.51 43.38
N MET A 11 43.48 -13.37 44.03
CA MET A 11 42.36 -14.07 43.37
C MET A 11 41.14 -13.17 43.08
N VAL A 12 40.91 -12.14 43.88
CA VAL A 12 39.75 -11.23 43.73
C VAL A 12 39.78 -10.49 42.39
N LEU A 13 40.97 -10.12 41.90
CA LEU A 13 41.13 -9.42 40.63
C LEU A 13 40.84 -10.33 39.43
N LEU A 14 41.25 -11.60 39.49
CA LEU A 14 40.93 -12.58 38.45
C LEU A 14 39.44 -12.89 38.41
N VAL A 15 38.82 -13.11 39.57
CA VAL A 15 37.38 -13.39 39.66
C VAL A 15 36.57 -12.21 39.14
N SER A 16 36.89 -10.99 39.56
CA SER A 16 36.21 -9.78 39.04
C SER A 16 36.41 -9.58 37.54
N LEU A 17 37.61 -9.87 37.00
CA LEU A 17 37.85 -9.79 35.56
C LEU A 17 37.03 -10.83 34.77
N VAL A 18 36.93 -12.06 35.27
CA VAL A 18 36.07 -13.10 34.66
C VAL A 18 34.61 -12.66 34.68
N PHE A 19 34.11 -12.14 35.81
CA PHE A 19 32.75 -11.60 35.87
C PHE A 19 32.52 -10.43 34.92
N LEU A 20 33.46 -9.48 34.83
CA LEU A 20 33.38 -8.36 33.88
C LEU A 20 33.38 -8.84 32.42
N MET A 21 34.19 -9.84 32.09
CA MET A 21 34.23 -10.43 30.75
C MET A 21 32.90 -11.10 30.40
N LEU A 22 32.32 -11.87 31.33
CA LEU A 22 31.00 -12.49 31.15
C LEU A 22 29.90 -11.44 30.96
N LEU A 23 29.88 -10.39 31.78
CA LEU A 23 28.94 -9.28 31.63
C LEU A 23 29.14 -8.54 30.30
N GLY A 24 30.38 -8.39 29.84
CA GLY A 24 30.70 -7.82 28.54
C GLY A 24 30.10 -8.63 27.38
N PHE A 25 30.25 -9.96 27.39
CA PHE A 25 29.64 -10.82 26.37
C PHE A 25 28.12 -10.80 26.40
N LEU A 26 27.51 -10.81 27.58
CA LEU A 26 26.07 -10.67 27.73
C LEU A 26 25.58 -9.33 27.19
N GLY A 27 26.31 -8.24 27.47
CA GLY A 27 26.04 -6.91 26.94
C GLY A 27 26.12 -6.86 25.42
N LEU A 28 27.17 -7.44 24.82
CA LEU A 28 27.32 -7.50 23.37
C LEU A 28 26.18 -8.28 22.71
N SER A 29 25.84 -9.46 23.26
CA SER A 29 24.73 -10.28 22.75
C SER A 29 23.38 -9.53 22.81
N ALA A 30 23.12 -8.79 23.89
CA ALA A 30 21.91 -7.99 24.03
C ALA A 30 21.85 -6.84 23.00
N MET A 31 22.99 -6.17 22.74
CA MET A 31 23.08 -5.10 21.75
C MET A 31 22.84 -5.59 20.32
N GLU A 32 23.36 -6.78 19.96
CA GLU A 32 23.11 -7.39 18.66
C GLU A 32 21.61 -7.66 18.43
N SER A 33 20.93 -8.20 19.46
CA SER A 33 19.48 -8.41 19.41
C SER A 33 18.71 -7.11 19.23
N ALA A 34 19.07 -6.06 19.99
CA ALA A 34 18.45 -4.75 19.87
C ALA A 34 18.63 -4.14 18.48
N ALA A 35 19.83 -4.26 17.90
CA ALA A 35 20.11 -3.78 16.54
C ALA A 35 19.29 -4.52 15.47
N GLN A 36 19.03 -5.81 15.65
CA GLN A 36 18.14 -6.57 14.75
C GLN A 36 16.69 -6.11 14.87
N GLN A 37 16.21 -5.88 16.10
CA GLN A 37 14.85 -5.37 16.34
C GLN A 37 14.65 -3.98 15.74
N GLU A 38 15.64 -3.09 15.83
CA GLU A 38 15.59 -1.77 15.22
C GLU A 38 15.44 -1.87 13.70
N LYS A 39 16.21 -2.75 13.04
CA LYS A 39 16.10 -2.98 11.59
C LYS A 39 14.71 -3.51 11.21
N MET A 40 14.16 -4.44 11.98
CA MET A 40 12.81 -4.96 11.76
C MET A 40 11.74 -3.88 11.95
N ALA A 41 11.82 -3.08 13.02
CA ALA A 41 10.92 -1.96 13.27
C ALA A 41 11.00 -0.90 12.16
N GLY A 42 12.21 -0.62 11.67
CA GLY A 42 12.43 0.25 10.51
C GLY A 42 11.76 -0.28 9.24
N ALA A 43 11.91 -1.56 8.94
CA ALA A 43 11.27 -2.19 7.77
C ALA A 43 9.74 -2.12 7.83
N ILE A 44 9.15 -2.42 8.99
CA ILE A 44 7.70 -2.31 9.21
C ILE A 44 7.22 -0.86 9.04
N ARG A 45 7.97 0.11 9.58
CA ARG A 45 7.63 1.54 9.44
C ARG A 45 7.63 1.97 7.98
N VAL A 46 8.63 1.57 7.20
CA VAL A 46 8.70 1.90 5.76
C VAL A 46 7.56 1.24 4.97
N ALA A 47 7.22 -0.02 5.29
CA ALA A 47 6.08 -0.72 4.68
C ALA A 47 4.74 -0.04 5.00
N ASN A 48 4.52 0.38 6.25
CA ASN A 48 3.32 1.12 6.62
C ASN A 48 3.23 2.48 5.92
N GLN A 49 4.35 3.19 5.78
CA GLN A 49 4.39 4.44 5.03
C GLN A 49 4.07 4.26 3.53
N SER A 50 4.53 3.18 2.89
CA SER A 50 4.13 2.91 1.50
C SER A 50 2.65 2.57 1.40
N PHE A 51 2.09 1.87 2.39
CA PHE A 51 0.67 1.56 2.44
C PHE A 51 -0.19 2.82 2.61
N GLN A 52 0.12 3.67 3.59
CA GLN A 52 -0.56 4.95 3.79
C GLN A 52 -0.45 5.85 2.54
N GLY A 53 0.72 5.85 1.90
CA GLY A 53 0.92 6.54 0.63
C GLY A 53 0.00 6.01 -0.47
N ALA A 54 -0.14 4.69 -0.59
CA ALA A 54 -1.03 4.06 -1.56
C ALA A 54 -2.50 4.42 -1.30
N GLU A 55 -2.95 4.48 -0.03
CA GLU A 55 -4.29 4.91 0.35
C GLU A 55 -4.53 6.38 -0.01
N ALA A 56 -3.58 7.27 0.26
CA ALA A 56 -3.68 8.68 -0.08
C ALA A 56 -3.78 8.89 -1.60
N VAL A 57 -2.94 8.18 -2.37
CA VAL A 57 -2.95 8.18 -3.83
C VAL A 57 -4.28 7.62 -4.37
N MET A 58 -4.80 6.56 -3.75
CA MET A 58 -6.11 5.98 -4.11
C MET A 58 -7.24 6.99 -3.91
N HIS A 59 -7.27 7.66 -2.75
CA HIS A 59 -8.25 8.71 -2.46
C HIS A 59 -8.19 9.84 -3.49
N ARG A 60 -7.00 10.21 -3.96
CA ARG A 60 -6.84 11.20 -5.05
C ARG A 60 -7.47 10.69 -6.36
N GLY A 61 -7.22 9.44 -6.74
CA GLY A 61 -7.86 8.82 -7.91
C GLY A 61 -9.38 8.78 -7.81
N GLU A 62 -9.91 8.45 -6.63
CA GLU A 62 -11.36 8.45 -6.36
C GLU A 62 -11.95 9.85 -6.50
N SER A 63 -11.36 10.85 -5.86
CA SER A 63 -11.80 12.25 -5.96
C SER A 63 -11.79 12.76 -7.41
N TRP A 64 -10.78 12.35 -8.19
CA TRP A 64 -10.69 12.70 -9.60
C TRP A 64 -11.78 12.00 -10.42
N LEU A 65 -12.11 10.73 -10.14
CA LEU A 65 -13.20 10.03 -10.81
C LEU A 65 -14.56 10.70 -10.55
N HIS A 66 -14.78 11.22 -9.34
CA HIS A 66 -16.01 11.96 -9.03
C HIS A 66 -16.15 13.27 -9.82
N GLY A 67 -15.03 13.97 -10.08
CA GLY A 67 -15.02 15.26 -10.77
C GLY A 67 -14.83 15.22 -12.29
N GLN A 68 -14.09 14.22 -12.82
CA GLN A 68 -13.56 14.21 -14.19
C GLN A 68 -13.69 12.83 -14.88
N TRP A 69 -14.83 12.15 -14.70
CA TRP A 69 -15.16 10.94 -15.46
C TRP A 69 -15.58 11.15 -16.94
N PRO A 70 -16.17 12.28 -17.37
CA PRO A 70 -16.62 12.41 -18.76
C PRO A 70 -15.44 12.36 -19.74
N GLY A 71 -15.60 11.59 -20.82
CA GLY A 71 -14.59 11.51 -21.89
C GLY A 71 -13.53 10.40 -21.72
N MET A 72 -13.62 9.56 -20.69
CA MET A 72 -12.81 8.34 -20.64
C MET A 72 -13.18 7.39 -21.76
N THR A 73 -12.17 6.85 -22.44
CA THR A 73 -12.35 5.78 -23.41
C THR A 73 -12.48 4.45 -22.68
N GLU A 74 -13.48 3.67 -23.06
CA GLU A 74 -13.67 2.30 -22.55
C GLU A 74 -12.48 1.42 -22.97
N CYS A 75 -12.06 0.54 -22.07
CA CYS A 75 -11.12 -0.50 -22.46
C CYS A 75 -11.81 -1.44 -23.46
N ASN A 76 -11.30 -1.47 -24.69
CA ASN A 76 -11.90 -2.23 -25.80
C ASN A 76 -11.14 -3.51 -26.15
N THR A 77 -10.01 -3.77 -25.49
CA THR A 77 -9.22 -4.99 -25.67
C THR A 77 -9.00 -5.70 -24.33
N PRO A 78 -8.90 -7.05 -24.33
CA PRO A 78 -8.63 -7.81 -23.11
C PRO A 78 -7.37 -7.35 -22.37
N THR A 79 -6.33 -6.94 -23.11
CA THR A 79 -5.07 -6.41 -22.55
C THR A 79 -5.25 -5.09 -21.80
N ARG A 80 -6.11 -4.20 -22.29
CA ARG A 80 -6.40 -2.91 -21.66
C ARG A 80 -7.43 -3.00 -20.53
N CYS A 81 -8.26 -4.04 -20.53
CA CYS A 81 -9.20 -4.31 -19.43
C CYS A 81 -8.59 -5.16 -18.30
N ALA A 82 -7.49 -5.87 -18.60
CA ALA A 82 -6.76 -6.65 -17.60
C ALA A 82 -6.20 -5.74 -16.49
N PRO A 83 -6.05 -6.25 -15.27
CA PRO A 83 -5.32 -5.56 -14.23
C PRO A 83 -3.92 -5.16 -14.73
N PRO A 84 -3.50 -3.91 -14.54
CA PRO A 84 -2.24 -3.41 -15.09
C PRO A 84 -1.04 -4.13 -14.48
N ALA A 85 -0.20 -4.75 -15.31
CA ALA A 85 0.98 -5.47 -14.85
C ALA A 85 2.14 -4.52 -14.50
N GLU A 86 2.18 -3.35 -15.13
CA GLU A 86 3.21 -2.34 -14.97
C GLU A 86 3.26 -1.74 -13.55
N VAL A 87 2.21 -1.93 -12.74
CA VAL A 87 2.15 -1.47 -11.34
C VAL A 87 3.32 -1.96 -10.48
N ARG A 88 3.99 -3.04 -10.90
CA ARG A 88 5.13 -3.65 -10.22
C ARG A 88 6.45 -2.91 -10.46
N THR A 89 6.57 -2.23 -11.60
CA THR A 89 7.81 -1.58 -12.04
C THR A 89 7.67 -0.07 -12.22
N ARG A 90 6.45 0.43 -12.50
CA ARG A 90 6.17 1.85 -12.73
C ARG A 90 6.63 2.71 -11.56
N ARG A 91 7.35 3.80 -11.87
CA ARG A 91 7.80 4.83 -10.91
C ARG A 91 7.57 6.26 -11.40
N SER A 92 7.27 6.43 -12.68
CA SER A 92 7.08 7.72 -13.33
C SER A 92 5.65 7.87 -13.89
N PRO A 93 5.12 9.10 -13.96
CA PRO A 93 3.83 9.36 -14.59
C PRO A 93 3.86 9.10 -16.10
N GLY A 94 2.70 9.24 -16.74
CA GLY A 94 2.53 9.20 -18.19
C GLY A 94 1.69 8.02 -18.69
N LEU A 95 1.42 8.04 -19.99
CA LEU A 95 0.66 6.99 -20.66
C LEU A 95 1.46 5.69 -20.73
N ASP A 96 0.82 4.58 -20.39
CA ASP A 96 1.32 3.24 -20.67
C ASP A 96 0.77 2.74 -22.01
N PRO A 97 1.63 2.34 -22.97
CA PRO A 97 1.17 1.92 -24.28
C PRO A 97 0.45 0.56 -24.28
N GLN A 98 0.72 -0.31 -23.29
CA GLN A 98 0.14 -1.64 -23.22
C GLN A 98 -1.25 -1.60 -22.56
N SER A 99 -1.35 -1.01 -21.37
CA SER A 99 -2.61 -0.91 -20.64
C SER A 99 -3.49 0.25 -21.11
N GLY A 100 -2.90 1.26 -21.77
CA GLY A 100 -3.58 2.49 -22.14
C GLY A 100 -3.89 3.42 -20.97
N ILE A 101 -3.38 3.12 -19.78
CA ILE A 101 -3.60 3.91 -18.57
C ILE A 101 -2.69 5.12 -18.57
N ASN A 102 -3.25 6.31 -18.32
CA ASN A 102 -2.45 7.49 -18.01
C ASN A 102 -2.15 7.55 -16.50
N TRP A 103 -0.91 7.31 -16.13
CA TRP A 103 -0.45 7.33 -14.74
C TRP A 103 -0.22 8.77 -14.27
N MET A 104 -0.93 9.19 -13.24
CA MET A 104 -0.85 10.52 -12.64
C MET A 104 0.01 10.47 -11.38
N GLN A 105 0.94 11.41 -11.24
CA GLN A 105 1.82 11.51 -10.07
C GLN A 105 1.17 12.33 -8.95
N THR A 106 1.43 11.90 -7.72
CA THR A 106 1.09 12.60 -6.48
C THR A 106 2.33 12.64 -5.58
N GLU A 107 2.21 13.26 -4.40
CA GLU A 107 3.29 13.30 -3.40
C GLU A 107 3.75 11.91 -2.95
N HIS A 108 2.83 10.95 -2.85
CA HIS A 108 3.11 9.64 -2.23
C HIS A 108 3.15 8.47 -3.23
N GLY A 109 3.06 8.76 -4.53
CA GLY A 109 3.09 7.74 -5.57
C GLY A 109 2.22 8.07 -6.78
N LEU A 110 1.68 7.05 -7.46
CA LEU A 110 0.98 7.18 -8.73
C LEU A 110 -0.39 6.53 -8.72
N TYR A 111 -1.38 7.15 -9.36
CA TYR A 111 -2.67 6.50 -9.62
C TYR A 111 -2.96 6.41 -11.11
N GLY A 112 -3.70 5.39 -11.49
CA GLY A 112 -4.17 5.14 -12.84
C GLY A 112 -5.63 4.67 -12.80
N ILE A 113 -6.40 5.05 -13.81
CA ILE A 113 -7.84 4.74 -13.87
C ILE A 113 -8.15 4.09 -15.20
N GLN A 114 -8.81 2.95 -15.14
CA GLN A 114 -9.35 2.22 -16.30
C GLN A 114 -10.88 2.31 -16.26
N PHE A 115 -11.47 2.71 -17.38
CA PHE A 115 -12.90 2.58 -17.58
C PHE A 115 -13.18 1.18 -18.17
N LEU A 116 -13.82 0.32 -17.37
CA LEU A 116 -14.09 -1.08 -17.71
C LEU A 116 -15.35 -1.28 -18.55
N GLY A 117 -16.12 -0.22 -18.75
CA GLY A 117 -17.32 -0.25 -19.57
C GLY A 117 -18.62 -0.39 -18.79
N LEU A 118 -19.66 -0.74 -19.53
CA LEU A 118 -21.01 -0.96 -19.03
C LEU A 118 -21.13 -2.36 -18.43
N SER A 119 -21.73 -2.44 -17.25
CA SER A 119 -22.16 -3.69 -16.64
C SER A 119 -23.68 -3.70 -16.47
N ILE A 120 -24.27 -4.87 -16.68
CA ILE A 120 -25.68 -5.10 -16.37
C ILE A 120 -25.75 -5.46 -14.87
N PRO A 121 -26.59 -4.80 -14.05
CA PRO A 121 -26.77 -5.19 -12.67
C PRO A 121 -27.26 -6.64 -12.60
N ARG A 122 -26.54 -7.51 -11.88
CA ARG A 122 -26.86 -8.94 -11.77
C ARG A 122 -28.00 -9.23 -10.79
N SER A 123 -28.47 -8.24 -10.03
CA SER A 123 -29.60 -8.35 -9.11
C SER A 123 -30.81 -7.56 -9.63
N ALA A 124 -31.98 -8.20 -9.64
CA ALA A 124 -33.27 -7.62 -10.00
C ALA A 124 -33.78 -6.52 -9.05
N PHE A 125 -32.95 -6.07 -8.09
CA PHE A 125 -33.36 -5.18 -7.00
C PHE A 125 -32.95 -3.71 -7.21
N GLU A 126 -32.21 -3.39 -8.27
CA GLU A 126 -31.93 -1.99 -8.63
C GLU A 126 -32.46 -1.70 -10.04
N THR A 127 -33.52 -0.90 -10.03
CA THR A 127 -34.28 -0.30 -11.13
C THR A 127 -33.42 0.12 -12.32
N SER A 128 -33.85 -0.29 -13.53
CA SER A 128 -33.54 0.24 -14.86
C SER A 128 -32.52 1.38 -14.92
N GLY A 129 -31.23 1.06 -14.88
CA GLY A 129 -30.15 2.03 -15.00
C GLY A 129 -28.86 1.40 -15.51
N SER A 130 -28.10 2.13 -16.32
CA SER A 130 -26.78 1.74 -16.78
C SER A 130 -25.76 1.87 -15.65
N VAL A 131 -25.02 0.79 -15.36
CA VAL A 131 -23.93 0.79 -14.37
C VAL A 131 -22.60 0.82 -15.09
N TYR A 132 -21.81 1.85 -14.85
CA TYR A 132 -20.48 2.01 -15.41
C TYR A 132 -19.42 1.56 -14.40
N LEU A 133 -18.49 0.70 -14.81
CA LEU A 133 -17.44 0.19 -13.95
C LEU A 133 -16.11 0.89 -14.21
N TYR A 134 -15.44 1.26 -13.12
CA TYR A 134 -14.11 1.88 -13.14
C TYR A 134 -13.19 1.09 -12.24
N ARG A 135 -11.97 0.82 -12.69
CA ARG A 135 -10.88 0.35 -11.84
C ARG A 135 -9.95 1.51 -11.57
N ILE A 136 -9.72 1.78 -10.30
CA ILE A 136 -8.70 2.73 -9.85
C ILE A 136 -7.58 1.89 -9.25
N THR A 137 -6.36 2.18 -9.66
CA THR A 137 -5.16 1.51 -9.17
C THR A 137 -4.20 2.55 -8.63
N GLY A 138 -3.83 2.43 -7.36
CA GLY A 138 -2.90 3.31 -6.66
C GLY A 138 -1.61 2.57 -6.33
N ILE A 139 -0.48 3.21 -6.58
CA ILE A 139 0.86 2.73 -6.27
C ILE A 139 1.47 3.69 -5.26
N GLY A 140 1.60 3.25 -4.01
CA GLY A 140 2.34 3.97 -2.96
C GLY A 140 3.81 3.58 -2.98
N LEU A 141 4.71 4.58 -2.92
CA LEU A 141 6.16 4.37 -2.98
C LEU A 141 6.83 5.02 -1.77
N ARG A 142 7.57 4.23 -0.98
CA ARG A 142 8.42 4.74 0.10
C ARG A 142 9.75 4.00 0.15
N ALA A 143 10.83 4.71 -0.16
CA ALA A 143 12.16 4.12 -0.27
C ALA A 143 12.16 2.87 -1.19
N GLN A 144 12.38 1.68 -0.62
CA GLN A 144 12.32 0.40 -1.34
C GLN A 144 10.98 -0.33 -1.20
N SER A 145 10.08 0.15 -0.33
CA SER A 145 8.75 -0.44 -0.19
C SER A 145 7.79 0.13 -1.22
N ARG A 146 6.98 -0.77 -1.78
CA ARG A 146 5.91 -0.49 -2.72
C ARG A 146 4.64 -1.15 -2.20
N THR A 147 3.54 -0.42 -2.26
CA THR A 147 2.22 -0.98 -1.99
C THR A 147 1.31 -0.65 -3.15
N VAL A 148 0.62 -1.66 -3.69
CA VAL A 148 -0.34 -1.49 -4.78
C VAL A 148 -1.73 -1.81 -4.28
N LEU A 149 -2.63 -0.84 -4.40
CA LEU A 149 -4.04 -0.97 -4.08
C LEU A 149 -4.87 -0.89 -5.35
N GLU A 150 -5.95 -1.67 -5.40
CA GLU A 150 -6.94 -1.64 -6.46
C GLU A 150 -8.34 -1.54 -5.87
N THR A 151 -9.16 -0.68 -6.47
CA THR A 151 -10.57 -0.58 -6.13
C THR A 151 -11.43 -0.54 -7.39
N LEU A 152 -12.61 -1.15 -7.30
CA LEU A 152 -13.63 -1.10 -8.34
C LEU A 152 -14.76 -0.17 -7.89
N TYR A 153 -15.09 0.79 -8.74
CA TYR A 153 -16.19 1.72 -8.57
C TYR A 153 -17.28 1.44 -9.58
N ALA A 154 -18.52 1.35 -9.09
CA ALA A 154 -19.72 1.34 -9.90
C ALA A 154 -20.35 2.74 -9.87
N ARG A 155 -20.61 3.30 -11.04
CA ARG A 155 -21.42 4.50 -11.20
C ARG A 155 -22.79 4.13 -11.73
N HIS A 156 -23.80 4.35 -10.91
CA HIS A 156 -25.20 4.15 -11.29
C HIS A 156 -25.72 5.45 -11.88
N GLN A 157 -26.23 5.38 -13.10
CA GLN A 157 -26.97 6.47 -13.72
C GLN A 157 -28.47 6.14 -13.61
N MET A 158 -29.17 6.89 -12.76
CA MET A 158 -30.62 6.77 -12.64
C MET A 158 -31.28 7.70 -13.67
N ALA A 159 -32.15 7.14 -14.51
CA ALA A 159 -33.00 7.94 -15.38
C ALA A 159 -34.06 8.62 -14.53
N GLN A 160 -33.91 9.91 -14.29
CA GLN A 160 -34.91 10.72 -13.62
C GLN A 160 -35.81 11.37 -14.69
N GLY A 161 -37.09 11.57 -14.36
CA GLY A 161 -38.12 12.04 -15.30
C GLY A 161 -37.73 13.29 -16.10
N GLU A 162 -38.41 13.47 -17.24
CA GLU A 162 -38.18 14.50 -18.26
C GLU A 162 -37.84 15.88 -17.66
N GLY A 163 -36.56 16.29 -17.79
CA GLY A 163 -36.06 17.60 -17.33
C GLY A 163 -35.13 17.59 -16.11
N ALA A 164 -34.90 16.44 -15.45
CA ALA A 164 -34.00 16.36 -14.30
C ALA A 164 -32.54 16.00 -14.68
N VAL A 165 -31.56 16.62 -14.00
CA VAL A 165 -30.14 16.25 -14.12
C VAL A 165 -29.97 14.81 -13.63
N PRO A 166 -29.36 13.91 -14.42
CA PRO A 166 -29.19 12.51 -14.01
C PRO A 166 -28.34 12.44 -12.73
N VAL A 167 -28.93 11.95 -11.64
CA VAL A 167 -28.22 11.72 -10.39
C VAL A 167 -27.24 10.56 -10.57
N GLN A 168 -25.95 10.85 -10.45
CA GLN A 168 -24.88 9.87 -10.54
C GLN A 168 -24.51 9.42 -9.13
N ARG A 169 -24.66 8.13 -8.84
CA ARG A 169 -24.24 7.54 -7.57
C ARG A 169 -23.02 6.66 -7.79
N PHE A 170 -21.89 7.06 -7.20
CA PHE A 170 -20.68 6.25 -7.20
C PHE A 170 -20.65 5.39 -5.94
N ARG A 171 -20.39 4.10 -6.10
CA ARG A 171 -20.28 3.14 -5.01
C ARG A 171 -19.03 2.30 -5.20
N ARG A 172 -18.25 2.17 -4.13
CA ARG A 172 -17.13 1.22 -4.08
C ARG A 172 -17.69 -0.21 -4.02
N VAL A 173 -17.29 -1.04 -4.96
CA VAL A 173 -17.72 -2.45 -5.09
C VAL A 173 -16.69 -3.39 -4.49
N MET A 174 -15.40 -3.08 -4.67
CA MET A 174 -14.29 -3.91 -4.20
C MET A 174 -13.11 -3.03 -3.79
N TRP A 175 -12.33 -3.52 -2.83
CA TRP A 175 -11.01 -3.02 -2.50
C TRP A 175 -10.08 -4.21 -2.26
N ARG A 176 -8.86 -4.18 -2.80
CA ARG A 176 -7.84 -5.20 -2.54
C ARG A 176 -6.43 -4.62 -2.61
N GLN A 177 -5.53 -5.23 -1.85
CA GLN A 177 -4.09 -5.04 -2.00
C GLN A 177 -3.52 -6.13 -2.91
N ILE A 178 -2.64 -5.75 -3.85
CA ILE A 178 -2.10 -6.66 -4.88
C ILE A 178 -0.63 -7.01 -4.61
N GLN A 179 0.06 -6.19 -3.81
CA GLN A 179 1.27 -6.48 -3.06
C GLN A 179 1.67 -5.26 -2.24
#